data_AF-A0A0S8KG33-F1
#
_entry.id   AF-A0A0S8KG33-F1
#
_cell.length_a   1.000
_cell.length_b   1.000
_cell.length_c   1.000
_cell.angle_alpha   90.00
_cell.angle_beta   90.00
_cell.angle_gamma   90.00
#
_symmetry.space_group_name_H-M   'P 1'
#
loop_
_entity.id
_entity.type
_entity.pdbx_description
1 polymer ?
#
loop_
_entity_poly.entity_id
_entity_poly.type
_entity_poly.pdbx_seq_one_letter_code
_entity_poly.pdbx_strand_id
1 'polypeptide(L)'
;MPRTRAAKLGWVLLGVLLLATVAGCRDFWKTPTPTPTSTPAPDIPQEVVTALYAALDHLRLAHTGQAPPEDVRWSGLNTTPPLVTGVQSYEFEANGWRMAIHALLITGDASIYEITLTNPETTFRWTSKLTADYALLESNLDVAADVVVVRDIVLSHVKARYSDQAPAHGLTWIGKRTTPEGSVGQESCQFTANAWTMKVAYQLARADQVSYRVELRSLSNQFIWRGIVDPQGKVKEVRALR
;
A
#
# COMPACT_ATOMS: atom_id res chain seq x y z
N MET A 1 26.31 -50.33 -19.53
CA MET A 1 25.04 -50.95 -19.97
C MET A 1 24.24 -49.92 -20.75
N PRO A 2 24.09 -50.08 -22.07
CA PRO A 2 23.35 -49.15 -22.92
C PRO A 2 21.88 -49.57 -23.02
N ARG A 3 20.94 -48.65 -22.82
CA ARG A 3 19.52 -48.85 -23.17
C ARG A 3 19.13 -47.88 -24.28
N THR A 4 18.99 -48.45 -25.45
CA THR A 4 18.36 -47.94 -26.67
C THR A 4 16.83 -48.01 -26.58
N ARG A 5 16.18 -47.28 -27.52
CA ARG A 5 14.74 -47.25 -27.92
C ARG A 5 13.91 -46.12 -27.30
N ALA A 6 12.99 -45.46 -27.99
CA ALA A 6 12.61 -45.38 -29.41
C ALA A 6 11.53 -44.29 -29.58
N ALA A 7 11.55 -43.66 -30.77
CA ALA A 7 10.47 -43.07 -31.58
C ALA A 7 9.07 -42.73 -31.02
N LYS A 8 8.57 -41.56 -31.46
CA LYS A 8 7.24 -41.27 -32.08
C LYS A 8 7.14 -39.74 -32.20
N LEU A 9 7.48 -39.07 -33.30
CA LEU A 9 6.83 -38.97 -34.61
C LEU A 9 5.29 -38.97 -34.57
N GLY A 10 4.72 -37.81 -34.86
CA GLY A 10 3.36 -37.64 -35.34
C GLY A 10 2.52 -36.67 -34.50
N TRP A 11 2.25 -35.47 -35.02
CA TRP A 11 1.00 -35.22 -35.74
C TRP A 11 0.97 -33.76 -36.23
N VAL A 12 0.90 -33.62 -37.55
CA VAL A 12 0.46 -32.41 -38.25
C VAL A 12 -1.06 -32.36 -38.10
N LEU A 13 -1.61 -31.28 -37.59
CA LEU A 13 -3.01 -30.94 -37.79
C LEU A 13 -3.13 -29.48 -38.21
N LEU A 14 -3.27 -29.36 -39.52
CA LEU A 14 -3.68 -28.19 -40.27
C LEU A 14 -5.14 -27.89 -39.91
N GLY A 15 -5.38 -26.80 -39.17
CA GLY A 15 -6.70 -26.31 -38.82
C GLY A 15 -6.94 -24.94 -39.44
N VAL A 16 -7.25 -24.93 -40.73
CA VAL A 16 -7.82 -23.76 -41.44
C VAL A 16 -9.28 -23.64 -41.01
N LEU A 17 -9.69 -22.53 -40.38
CA LEU A 17 -11.12 -22.18 -40.37
C LEU A 17 -11.42 -20.70 -40.09
N LEU A 18 -12.06 -20.11 -41.12
CA LEU A 18 -12.98 -18.97 -41.17
C LEU A 18 -12.52 -17.55 -40.77
N LEU A 19 -12.27 -16.76 -41.83
CA LEU A 19 -12.70 -15.36 -41.88
C LEU A 19 -14.23 -15.28 -41.85
N ALA A 20 -14.76 -14.52 -40.89
CA ALA A 20 -16.03 -13.83 -41.02
C ALA A 20 -15.85 -12.39 -40.53
N THR A 21 -15.72 -11.47 -41.49
CA THR A 21 -15.71 -10.03 -41.27
C THR A 21 -17.11 -9.57 -40.87
N VAL A 22 -17.31 -9.27 -39.59
CA VAL A 22 -18.52 -8.60 -39.13
C VAL A 22 -18.26 -7.09 -39.17
N ALA A 23 -18.53 -6.47 -40.31
CA ALA A 23 -18.74 -5.03 -40.39
C ALA A 23 -20.15 -4.74 -39.84
N GLY A 24 -20.24 -4.43 -38.54
CA GLY A 24 -21.49 -4.07 -37.87
C GLY A 24 -21.33 -2.76 -37.13
N CYS A 25 -22.07 -1.74 -37.57
CA CYS A 25 -22.09 -0.37 -37.07
C CYS A 25 -22.06 -0.26 -35.53
N ARG A 26 -21.11 0.52 -35.00
CA ARG A 26 -21.06 0.94 -33.59
C ARG A 26 -21.01 2.47 -33.46
N ASP A 27 -21.97 3.15 -34.07
CA ASP A 27 -22.24 4.58 -33.81
C ASP A 27 -23.66 4.75 -33.23
N PHE A 28 -24.00 3.94 -32.22
CA PHE A 28 -25.28 4.05 -31.52
C PHE A 28 -25.02 4.46 -30.06
N TRP A 29 -25.29 5.74 -29.79
CA TRP A 29 -25.39 6.40 -28.48
C TRP A 29 -24.10 6.52 -27.67
N LYS A 30 -23.31 7.57 -27.93
CA LYS A 30 -22.61 8.23 -26.82
C LYS A 30 -23.67 8.92 -25.97
N THR A 31 -24.16 8.23 -24.94
CA THR A 31 -24.81 8.90 -23.81
C THR A 31 -23.91 10.07 -23.42
N PRO A 32 -24.43 11.32 -23.33
CA PRO A 32 -23.60 12.42 -22.87
C PRO A 32 -23.01 12.00 -21.52
N THR A 33 -21.69 11.84 -21.48
CA THR A 33 -20.99 11.68 -20.22
C THR A 33 -21.38 12.90 -19.40
N PRO A 34 -22.07 12.74 -18.26
CA PRO A 34 -22.49 13.87 -17.46
C PRO A 34 -21.25 14.73 -17.21
N THR A 35 -21.34 16.02 -17.54
CA THR A 35 -20.31 16.98 -17.18
C THR A 35 -20.12 16.84 -15.67
N PRO A 36 -18.92 16.50 -15.17
CA PRO A 36 -18.72 16.31 -13.74
C PRO A 36 -18.97 17.64 -13.04
N THR A 37 -20.13 17.75 -12.39
CA THR A 37 -20.46 18.88 -11.52
C THR A 37 -19.56 18.75 -10.29
N SER A 38 -18.61 19.67 -10.17
CA SER A 38 -17.50 19.63 -9.21
C SER A 38 -17.88 19.98 -7.76
N THR A 39 -19.07 19.57 -7.32
CA THR A 39 -19.50 19.74 -5.93
C THR A 39 -19.40 18.36 -5.28
N PRO A 40 -18.62 18.18 -4.18
CA PRO A 40 -18.65 16.92 -3.44
C PRO A 40 -20.11 16.61 -3.10
N ALA A 41 -20.48 15.33 -3.23
CA ALA A 41 -21.84 14.93 -2.94
C ALA A 41 -22.23 15.44 -1.55
N PRO A 42 -23.45 15.99 -1.36
CA PRO A 42 -23.85 16.70 -0.15
C PRO A 42 -23.85 15.82 1.13
N ASP A 43 -23.56 14.52 0.99
CA ASP A 43 -23.51 13.51 2.03
C ASP A 43 -22.09 13.24 2.58
N ILE A 44 -21.05 13.92 2.09
CA ILE A 44 -19.68 13.78 2.62
C ILE A 44 -19.46 14.74 3.78
N PRO A 45 -19.12 14.25 4.99
CA PRO A 45 -18.83 15.11 6.13
C PRO A 45 -17.61 16.02 5.92
N GLN A 46 -17.64 17.22 6.48
CA GLN A 46 -16.58 18.23 6.30
C GLN A 46 -15.23 17.75 6.86
N GLU A 47 -15.24 16.94 7.91
CA GLU A 47 -14.05 16.33 8.51
C GLU A 47 -13.33 15.37 7.55
N VAL A 48 -14.08 14.64 6.71
CA VAL A 48 -13.50 13.76 5.69
C VAL A 48 -12.85 14.57 4.58
N VAL A 49 -13.48 15.68 4.17
CA VAL A 49 -12.91 16.62 3.20
C VAL A 49 -11.64 17.27 3.76
N THR A 50 -11.62 17.57 5.06
CA THR A 50 -10.44 18.12 5.73
C THR A 50 -9.31 17.08 5.79
N ALA A 51 -9.63 15.82 6.10
CA ALA A 51 -8.66 14.72 6.08
C ALA A 51 -8.06 14.48 4.68
N LEU A 52 -8.88 14.56 3.62
CA LEU A 52 -8.43 14.51 2.22
C LEU A 52 -7.33 15.56 1.94
N TYR A 53 -7.58 16.82 2.28
CA TYR A 53 -6.63 17.90 2.00
C TYR A 53 -5.38 17.82 2.91
N ALA A 54 -5.55 17.51 4.19
CA ALA A 54 -4.41 17.30 5.10
C ALA A 54 -3.48 16.16 4.61
N ALA A 55 -4.05 15.08 4.11
CA ALA A 55 -3.29 13.96 3.52
C ALA A 55 -2.51 14.38 2.28
N LEU A 56 -3.13 15.16 1.38
CA LEU A 56 -2.46 15.68 0.19
C LEU A 56 -1.32 16.64 0.54
N ASP A 57 -1.51 17.49 1.55
CA ASP A 57 -0.48 18.42 2.01
C ASP A 57 0.73 17.66 2.60
N HIS A 58 0.47 16.64 3.43
CA HIS A 58 1.53 15.75 3.91
C HIS A 58 2.27 15.05 2.78
N LEU A 59 1.54 14.53 1.79
CA LEU A 59 2.13 13.86 0.63
C LEU A 59 3.01 14.82 -0.19
N ARG A 60 2.54 16.04 -0.47
CA ARG A 60 3.30 17.06 -1.23
C ARG A 60 4.58 17.47 -0.52
N LEU A 61 4.51 17.62 0.80
CA LEU A 61 5.65 17.97 1.64
C LEU A 61 6.70 16.85 1.64
N ALA A 62 6.27 15.60 1.77
CA ALA A 62 7.17 14.45 1.87
C ALA A 62 7.70 13.94 0.52
N HIS A 63 6.92 14.11 -0.55
CA HIS A 63 7.15 13.50 -1.87
C HIS A 63 6.88 14.50 -3.00
N THR A 64 7.70 15.56 -3.04
CA THR A 64 7.57 16.62 -4.05
C THR A 64 7.56 16.06 -5.47
N GLY A 65 6.54 16.44 -6.25
CA GLY A 65 6.37 16.01 -7.64
C GLY A 65 5.68 14.65 -7.84
N GLN A 66 5.35 13.92 -6.77
CA GLN A 66 4.62 12.65 -6.86
C GLN A 66 3.15 12.75 -6.40
N ALA A 67 2.72 13.94 -5.97
CA ALA A 67 1.35 14.19 -5.53
C ALA A 67 0.48 14.74 -6.68
N PRO A 68 -0.87 14.62 -6.59
CA PRO A 68 -1.78 15.35 -7.45
C PRO A 68 -1.52 16.86 -7.42
N PRO A 69 -1.68 17.58 -8.56
CA PRO A 69 -1.63 19.05 -8.60
C PRO A 69 -2.53 19.71 -7.55
N GLU A 70 -2.17 20.91 -7.10
CA GLU A 70 -2.96 21.64 -6.07
C GLU A 70 -4.32 22.12 -6.59
N ASP A 71 -4.42 22.39 -7.89
CA ASP A 71 -5.63 22.87 -8.56
C ASP A 71 -6.58 21.74 -9.01
N VAL A 72 -6.27 20.49 -8.68
CA VAL A 72 -7.13 19.34 -8.98
C VAL A 72 -8.45 19.45 -8.22
N ARG A 73 -9.55 19.19 -8.94
CA ARG A 73 -10.90 19.14 -8.36
C ARG A 73 -11.29 17.70 -8.11
N TRP A 74 -11.58 17.38 -6.85
CA TRP A 74 -12.02 16.05 -6.43
C TRP A 74 -13.53 15.91 -6.50
N SER A 75 -13.97 14.78 -7.06
CA SER A 75 -15.35 14.31 -6.95
C SER A 75 -15.38 13.17 -5.95
N GLY A 76 -16.19 13.28 -4.90
CA GLY A 76 -16.29 12.26 -3.85
C GLY A 76 -17.64 11.58 -3.80
N LEU A 77 -17.69 10.36 -3.26
CA LEU A 77 -18.92 9.65 -2.89
C LEU A 77 -18.73 8.78 -1.64
N ASN A 78 -19.81 8.58 -0.87
CA ASN A 78 -19.83 7.66 0.27
C ASN A 78 -19.97 6.21 -0.23
N THR A 79 -18.98 5.37 0.10
CA THR A 79 -18.91 3.95 -0.24
C THR A 79 -19.12 3.03 0.95
N THR A 80 -19.59 3.56 2.09
CA THR A 80 -19.83 2.78 3.31
C THR A 80 -20.81 1.65 3.02
N PRO A 81 -20.41 0.38 3.19
CA PRO A 81 -21.34 -0.73 3.01
C PRO A 81 -22.50 -0.64 4.01
N PRO A 82 -23.72 -1.00 3.61
CA PRO A 82 -24.85 -0.98 4.53
C PRO A 82 -24.59 -1.91 5.72
N LEU A 83 -25.06 -1.50 6.91
CA LEU A 83 -24.94 -2.25 8.18
C LEU A 83 -23.52 -2.38 8.77
N VAL A 84 -22.51 -1.73 8.20
CA VAL A 84 -21.19 -1.62 8.83
C VAL A 84 -21.21 -0.47 9.82
N THR A 85 -20.94 -0.77 11.10
CA THR A 85 -20.80 0.22 12.17
C THR A 85 -19.35 0.42 12.55
N GLY A 86 -18.97 1.64 12.91
CA GLY A 86 -17.61 1.96 13.37
C GLY A 86 -16.60 2.22 12.26
N VAL A 87 -16.97 2.05 10.99
CA VAL A 87 -16.16 2.45 9.84
C VAL A 87 -17.06 3.13 8.81
N GLN A 88 -16.65 4.30 8.34
CA GLN A 88 -17.24 4.97 7.19
C GLN A 88 -16.21 5.01 6.06
N SER A 89 -16.63 4.73 4.83
CA SER A 89 -15.77 4.68 3.66
C SER A 89 -16.20 5.72 2.64
N TYR A 90 -15.21 6.39 2.05
CA TYR A 90 -15.40 7.42 1.03
C TYR A 90 -14.39 7.20 -0.09
N GLU A 91 -14.80 7.45 -1.33
CA GLU A 91 -13.91 7.43 -2.49
C GLU A 91 -13.94 8.79 -3.17
N PHE A 92 -12.77 9.27 -3.59
CA PHE A 92 -12.57 10.51 -4.32
C PHE A 92 -11.79 10.23 -5.60
N GLU A 93 -12.20 10.85 -6.70
CA GLU A 93 -11.52 10.75 -7.99
C GLU A 93 -11.18 12.15 -8.56
N ALA A 94 -10.01 12.27 -9.18
CA ALA A 94 -9.61 13.47 -9.91
C ALA A 94 -8.48 13.19 -10.91
N ASN A 95 -8.65 13.50 -12.20
CA ASN A 95 -7.58 13.42 -13.21
C ASN A 95 -6.76 12.10 -13.18
N GLY A 96 -7.45 10.95 -13.10
CA GLY A 96 -6.83 9.62 -13.03
C GLY A 96 -6.35 9.19 -11.64
N TRP A 97 -6.34 10.11 -10.66
CA TRP A 97 -6.10 9.80 -9.25
C TRP A 97 -7.35 9.25 -8.58
N ARG A 98 -7.16 8.26 -7.71
CA ARG A 98 -8.20 7.69 -6.86
C ARG A 98 -7.73 7.69 -5.41
N MET A 99 -8.51 8.30 -4.53
CA MET A 99 -8.29 8.27 -3.09
C MET A 99 -9.43 7.54 -2.40
N ALA A 100 -9.12 6.55 -1.58
CA ALA A 100 -10.06 5.96 -0.63
C ALA A 100 -9.72 6.47 0.79
N ILE A 101 -10.74 6.89 1.53
CA ILE A 101 -10.64 7.29 2.93
C ILE A 101 -11.58 6.43 3.76
N HIS A 102 -11.04 5.74 4.76
CA HIS A 102 -11.80 5.02 5.78
C HIS A 102 -11.68 5.79 7.10
N ALA A 103 -12.79 6.32 7.61
CA ALA A 103 -12.87 6.93 8.92
C ALA A 103 -13.29 5.86 9.94
N LEU A 104 -12.36 5.45 10.80
CA LEU A 104 -12.58 4.48 11.86
C LEU A 104 -12.99 5.22 13.13
N LEU A 105 -14.20 4.93 13.62
CA LEU A 105 -14.73 5.52 14.84
C LEU A 105 -14.28 4.69 16.05
N ILE A 106 -13.39 5.26 16.85
CA ILE A 106 -12.88 4.68 18.09
C ILE A 106 -13.69 5.24 19.26
N THR A 107 -13.79 4.50 20.35
CA THR A 107 -14.47 4.94 21.58
C THR A 107 -14.01 6.34 22.01
N GLY A 108 -14.97 7.21 22.35
CA GLY A 108 -14.69 8.55 22.88
C GLY A 108 -14.39 9.60 21.81
N ASP A 109 -15.12 9.57 20.70
CA ASP A 109 -15.05 10.51 19.56
C ASP A 109 -13.70 10.57 18.84
N ALA A 110 -12.77 9.70 19.19
CA ALA A 110 -11.51 9.56 18.49
C ALA A 110 -11.75 8.91 17.12
N SER A 111 -11.32 9.58 16.06
CA SER A 111 -11.33 9.03 14.70
C SER A 111 -9.91 8.80 14.21
N ILE A 112 -9.71 7.71 13.47
CA ILE A 112 -8.50 7.50 12.65
C ILE A 112 -8.93 7.49 11.19
N TYR A 113 -8.25 8.26 10.36
CA TYR A 113 -8.44 8.24 8.92
C TYR A 113 -7.37 7.37 8.27
N GLU A 114 -7.76 6.23 7.72
CA GLU A 114 -6.90 5.41 6.86
C GLU A 114 -7.12 5.81 5.41
N ILE A 115 -6.05 6.20 4.74
CA ILE A 115 -6.12 6.83 3.42
C ILE A 115 -5.28 6.00 2.45
N THR A 116 -5.81 5.74 1.27
CA THR A 116 -5.08 5.13 0.16
C THR A 116 -5.22 6.01 -1.07
N LEU A 117 -4.12 6.52 -1.59
CA LEU A 117 -4.07 7.26 -2.86
C LEU A 117 -3.40 6.39 -3.92
N THR A 118 -4.00 6.32 -5.10
CA THR A 118 -3.46 5.57 -6.23
C THR A 118 -3.56 6.37 -7.52
N ASN A 119 -2.63 6.13 -8.43
CA ASN A 119 -2.72 6.55 -9.82
C ASN A 119 -2.36 5.34 -10.71
N PRO A 120 -3.36 4.68 -11.31
CA PRO A 120 -3.14 3.48 -12.12
C PRO A 120 -2.24 3.69 -13.34
N GLU A 121 -2.19 4.91 -13.89
CA GLU A 121 -1.38 5.23 -15.08
C GLU A 121 0.12 5.25 -14.77
N THR A 122 0.46 5.65 -13.54
CA THR A 122 1.85 5.75 -13.07
C THR A 122 2.26 4.61 -12.16
N THR A 123 1.34 3.69 -11.85
CA THR A 123 1.48 2.63 -10.83
C THR A 123 1.73 3.14 -9.41
N PHE A 124 1.63 4.45 -9.18
CA PHE A 124 1.82 5.08 -7.88
C PHE A 124 0.80 4.57 -6.86
N ARG A 125 1.28 4.23 -5.67
CA ARG A 125 0.44 3.90 -4.52
C ARG A 125 1.01 4.52 -3.25
N TRP A 126 0.16 5.21 -2.51
CA TRP A 126 0.50 5.76 -1.21
C TRP A 126 -0.59 5.42 -0.19
N THR A 127 -0.19 5.10 1.03
CA THR A 127 -1.14 4.95 2.14
C THR A 127 -0.71 5.80 3.34
N SER A 128 -1.68 6.30 4.10
CA SER A 128 -1.41 7.02 5.34
C SER A 128 -2.44 6.76 6.41
N LYS A 129 -2.07 7.11 7.65
CA LYS A 129 -2.99 7.17 8.78
C LYS A 129 -2.90 8.54 9.44
N LEU A 130 -4.05 9.18 9.62
CA LEU A 130 -4.18 10.45 10.35
C LEU A 130 -5.01 10.26 11.62
N THR A 131 -4.71 11.02 12.66
CA THR A 131 -5.57 11.19 13.83
C THR A 131 -6.80 12.08 13.53
N ALA A 132 -7.68 12.25 14.52
CA ALA A 132 -8.86 13.12 14.43
C ALA A 132 -8.50 14.61 14.25
N ASP A 133 -7.34 15.04 14.77
CA ASP A 133 -6.75 16.36 14.55
C ASP A 133 -5.86 16.41 13.29
N TYR A 134 -5.96 15.39 12.43
CA TYR A 134 -5.26 15.26 11.16
C TYR A 134 -3.73 15.19 11.27
N ALA A 135 -3.20 14.84 12.43
CA ALA A 135 -1.76 14.60 12.62
C ALA A 135 -1.36 13.25 12.00
N LEU A 136 -0.21 13.24 11.32
CA LEU A 136 0.30 12.05 10.64
C LEU A 136 0.83 11.00 11.61
N LEU A 137 0.19 9.83 11.64
CA LEU A 137 0.65 8.65 12.38
C LEU A 137 1.56 7.76 11.53
N GLU A 138 1.24 7.65 10.24
CA GLU A 138 1.91 6.74 9.31
C GLU A 138 1.81 7.25 7.88
N SER A 139 2.88 7.09 7.09
CA SER A 139 2.91 7.39 5.66
C SER A 139 3.75 6.33 4.94
N ASN A 140 3.21 5.69 3.92
CA ASN A 140 3.86 4.60 3.21
C ASN A 140 3.76 4.81 1.69
N LEU A 141 4.89 5.01 1.03
CA LEU A 141 4.98 5.15 -0.42
C LEU A 141 5.40 3.82 -1.07
N ASP A 142 4.53 3.26 -1.89
CA ASP A 142 4.70 2.00 -2.64
C ASP A 142 5.08 0.80 -1.75
N VAL A 143 4.70 0.82 -0.48
CA VAL A 143 4.94 -0.28 0.47
C VAL A 143 3.76 -1.26 0.43
N ALA A 144 4.05 -2.55 0.32
CA ALA A 144 3.06 -3.60 0.39
C ALA A 144 2.49 -3.76 1.82
N ALA A 145 1.20 -4.08 1.95
CA ALA A 145 0.50 -4.08 3.24
C ALA A 145 1.04 -5.15 4.21
N ASP A 146 1.45 -6.30 3.69
CA ASP A 146 2.13 -7.37 4.43
C ASP A 146 3.44 -6.90 5.08
N VAL A 147 4.21 -6.07 4.39
CA VAL A 147 5.46 -5.49 4.92
C VAL A 147 5.19 -4.55 6.11
N VAL A 148 4.06 -3.83 6.10
CA VAL A 148 3.61 -3.01 7.24
C VAL A 148 3.28 -3.91 8.44
N VAL A 149 2.56 -5.01 8.21
CA VAL A 149 2.28 -6.01 9.27
C VAL A 149 3.57 -6.59 9.84
N VAL A 150 4.55 -6.91 9.00
CA VAL A 150 5.87 -7.41 9.41
C VAL A 150 6.60 -6.40 10.29
N ARG A 151 6.56 -5.11 9.97
CA ARG A 151 7.12 -4.05 10.82
C ARG A 151 6.50 -4.12 12.21
N ASP A 152 5.18 -4.17 12.31
CA ASP A 152 4.48 -4.13 13.60
C ASP A 152 4.76 -5.39 14.45
N ILE A 153 4.84 -6.56 13.80
CA ILE A 153 5.27 -7.82 14.44
C ILE A 153 6.68 -7.67 15.03
N VAL A 154 7.62 -7.12 14.26
CA VAL A 154 9.01 -6.91 14.71
C VAL A 154 9.09 -5.90 15.83
N LEU A 155 8.38 -4.77 15.74
CA LEU A 155 8.35 -3.75 16.79
C LEU A 155 7.80 -4.33 18.10
N SER A 156 6.73 -5.11 18.03
CA SER A 156 6.16 -5.81 19.18
C SER A 156 7.16 -6.80 19.79
N HIS A 157 7.82 -7.62 18.97
CA HIS A 157 8.83 -8.57 19.41
C HIS A 157 10.03 -7.90 20.09
N VAL A 158 10.59 -6.86 19.45
CA VAL A 158 11.75 -6.13 19.97
C VAL A 158 11.39 -5.44 21.28
N LYS A 159 10.22 -4.79 21.37
CA LYS A 159 9.76 -4.17 22.62
C LYS A 159 9.62 -5.19 23.75
N ALA A 160 9.06 -6.37 23.49
CA ALA A 160 8.87 -7.39 24.50
C ALA A 160 10.20 -7.93 25.08
N ARG A 161 11.28 -7.90 24.28
CA ARG A 161 12.57 -8.52 24.62
C ARG A 161 13.66 -7.52 25.01
N TYR A 162 13.55 -6.28 24.54
CA TYR A 162 14.54 -5.20 24.66
C TYR A 162 13.85 -3.86 24.98
N SER A 163 12.96 -3.84 25.98
CA SER A 163 12.07 -2.70 26.25
C SER A 163 12.78 -1.36 26.47
N ASP A 164 13.99 -1.38 27.03
CA ASP A 164 14.86 -0.22 27.28
C ASP A 164 15.55 0.31 26.01
N GLN A 165 15.71 -0.56 25.01
CA GLN A 165 16.40 -0.26 23.76
C GLN A 165 15.46 -0.11 22.58
N ALA A 166 14.20 -0.53 22.70
CA ALA A 166 13.21 -0.51 21.63
C ALA A 166 12.76 0.91 21.24
N PRO A 167 12.20 1.09 20.02
CA PRO A 167 11.57 2.35 19.65
C PRO A 167 10.45 2.72 20.62
N ALA A 168 10.31 4.02 20.92
CA ALA A 168 9.23 4.53 21.74
C ALA A 168 7.85 4.26 21.11
N HIS A 169 6.81 4.32 21.94
CA HIS A 169 5.43 4.30 21.44
C HIS A 169 5.08 5.59 20.71
N GLY A 170 4.14 5.50 19.77
CA GLY A 170 3.58 6.66 19.08
C GLY A 170 4.55 7.34 18.13
N LEU A 171 5.64 6.68 17.74
CA LEU A 171 6.51 7.19 16.68
C LEU A 171 5.78 7.19 15.34
N THR A 172 5.85 8.31 14.61
CA THR A 172 5.40 8.40 13.22
C THR A 172 6.40 7.70 12.30
N TRP A 173 5.98 6.60 11.69
CA TRP A 173 6.80 5.85 10.74
C TRP A 173 6.51 6.27 9.30
N ILE A 174 7.59 6.53 8.55
CA ILE A 174 7.56 6.80 7.12
C ILE A 174 8.16 5.61 6.39
N GLY A 175 7.34 4.86 5.66
CA GLY A 175 7.74 3.75 4.81
C GLY A 175 7.93 4.17 3.36
N LYS A 176 8.93 3.60 2.69
CA LYS A 176 9.10 3.71 1.24
C LYS A 176 9.65 2.42 0.64
N ARG A 177 9.24 2.08 -0.58
CA ARG A 177 9.90 1.06 -1.39
C ARG A 177 11.32 1.50 -1.73
N THR A 178 12.27 0.58 -1.61
CA THR A 178 13.70 0.81 -1.93
C THR A 178 14.26 -0.15 -2.96
N THR A 179 13.42 -1.01 -3.53
CA THR A 179 13.79 -1.97 -4.57
C THR A 179 14.26 -1.23 -5.82
N PRO A 180 15.46 -1.53 -6.35
CA PRO A 180 15.91 -0.96 -7.61
C PRO A 180 14.97 -1.33 -8.75
N GLU A 181 14.70 -0.39 -9.65
CA GLU A 181 13.93 -0.63 -10.87
C GLU A 181 14.53 -1.79 -11.68
N GLY A 182 13.67 -2.66 -12.22
CA GLY A 182 14.08 -3.85 -12.96
C GLY A 182 14.51 -5.05 -12.09
N SER A 183 14.54 -4.93 -10.76
CA SER A 183 14.78 -6.09 -9.88
C SER A 183 13.62 -7.08 -10.00
N VAL A 184 13.93 -8.32 -10.38
CA VAL A 184 12.94 -9.39 -10.48
C VAL A 184 13.11 -10.37 -9.31
N GLY A 185 12.00 -10.75 -8.69
CA GLY A 185 11.98 -11.78 -7.65
C GLY A 185 12.36 -11.31 -6.25
N GLN A 186 12.84 -10.07 -6.08
CA GLN A 186 13.18 -9.51 -4.77
C GLN A 186 12.57 -8.12 -4.60
N GLU A 187 12.07 -7.88 -3.40
CA GLU A 187 11.57 -6.58 -2.96
C GLU A 187 12.25 -6.14 -1.66
N SER A 188 12.31 -4.83 -1.45
CA SER A 188 12.85 -4.20 -0.26
C SER A 188 12.12 -2.89 0.04
N CYS A 189 11.89 -2.65 1.32
CA CYS A 189 11.29 -1.43 1.85
C CYS A 189 12.12 -0.91 3.02
N GLN A 190 12.08 0.40 3.23
CA GLN A 190 12.68 1.05 4.38
C GLN A 190 11.63 1.87 5.12
N PHE A 191 11.60 1.73 6.45
CA PHE A 191 10.82 2.57 7.35
C PHE A 191 11.77 3.42 8.20
N THR A 192 11.42 4.68 8.42
CA THR A 192 12.17 5.61 9.26
C THR A 192 11.27 6.31 10.26
N ALA A 193 11.75 6.47 11.51
CA ALA A 193 11.08 7.25 12.54
C ALA A 193 12.12 7.81 13.52
N ASN A 194 12.28 9.13 13.60
CA ASN A 194 13.35 9.77 14.39
C ASN A 194 14.74 9.15 14.07
N ALA A 195 15.46 8.65 15.09
CA ALA A 195 16.76 7.99 14.94
C ALA A 195 16.68 6.50 14.52
N TRP A 196 15.47 5.99 14.27
CA TRP A 196 15.23 4.60 13.92
C TRP A 196 15.12 4.39 12.42
N THR A 197 15.71 3.29 11.95
CA THR A 197 15.57 2.81 10.57
C THR A 197 15.31 1.32 10.59
N MET A 198 14.25 0.88 9.91
CA MET A 198 13.96 -0.53 9.65
C MET A 198 14.09 -0.81 8.15
N LYS A 199 14.82 -1.86 7.78
CA LYS A 199 14.86 -2.38 6.41
C LYS A 199 14.21 -3.75 6.38
N VAL A 200 13.27 -3.94 5.47
CA VAL A 200 12.60 -5.22 5.23
C VAL A 200 12.90 -5.65 3.81
N ALA A 201 13.45 -6.86 3.63
CA ALA A 201 13.73 -7.43 2.33
C ALA A 201 13.14 -8.84 2.22
N TYR A 202 12.51 -9.13 1.10
CA TYR A 202 11.80 -10.39 0.88
C TYR A 202 11.89 -10.82 -0.59
N GLN A 203 11.63 -12.10 -0.84
CA GLN A 203 11.54 -12.65 -2.19
C GLN A 203 10.07 -12.68 -2.61
N LEU A 204 9.78 -12.34 -3.86
CA LEU A 204 8.45 -12.47 -4.46
C LEU A 204 8.17 -13.95 -4.72
N ALA A 205 7.64 -14.63 -3.70
CA ALA A 205 7.14 -15.99 -3.76
C ALA A 205 5.62 -16.00 -3.54
N ARG A 206 5.01 -17.19 -3.46
CA ARG A 206 3.62 -17.30 -2.99
C ARG A 206 3.52 -16.79 -1.56
N ALA A 207 2.40 -16.15 -1.21
CA ALA A 207 2.21 -15.51 0.11
C ALA A 207 2.49 -16.46 1.29
N ASP A 208 2.18 -17.75 1.14
CA ASP A 208 2.44 -18.81 2.13
C ASP A 208 3.90 -19.27 2.23
N GLN A 209 4.79 -18.70 1.41
CA GLN A 209 6.21 -19.03 1.32
C GLN A 209 7.14 -17.81 1.51
N VAL A 210 6.59 -16.59 1.59
CA VAL A 210 7.40 -15.37 1.74
C VAL A 210 7.99 -15.30 3.15
N SER A 211 9.31 -15.23 3.24
CA SER A 211 10.02 -14.89 4.49
C SER A 211 10.63 -13.51 4.39
N TYR A 212 10.48 -12.72 5.45
CA TYR A 212 10.94 -11.34 5.49
C TYR A 212 12.21 -11.25 6.32
N ARG A 213 13.30 -10.82 5.70
CA ARG A 213 14.53 -10.47 6.42
C ARG A 213 14.41 -9.03 6.88
N VAL A 214 14.51 -8.84 8.20
CA VAL A 214 14.33 -7.53 8.82
C VAL A 214 15.59 -7.12 9.56
N GLU A 215 16.00 -5.87 9.37
CA GLU A 215 17.05 -5.22 10.13
C GLU A 215 16.48 -3.93 10.73
N LEU A 216 16.51 -3.81 12.05
CA LEU A 216 16.11 -2.62 12.79
C LEU A 216 17.36 -2.01 13.42
N ARG A 217 17.58 -0.71 13.20
CA ARG A 217 18.73 0.04 13.72
C ARG A 217 18.28 1.32 14.40
N SER A 218 19.01 1.71 15.45
CA SER A 218 18.92 3.03 16.06
C SER A 218 20.29 3.69 16.04
N LEU A 219 20.33 4.94 15.55
CA LEU A 219 21.56 5.74 15.54
C LEU A 219 21.87 6.34 16.91
N SER A 220 20.88 6.52 17.78
CA SER A 220 21.07 7.20 19.07
C SER A 220 21.71 6.30 20.14
N ASN A 221 21.45 5.00 20.10
CA ASN A 221 21.95 4.03 21.08
C ASN A 221 22.74 2.87 20.44
N GLN A 222 23.07 2.98 19.14
CA GLN A 222 23.81 1.97 18.36
C GLN A 222 23.16 0.57 18.35
N PHE A 223 21.90 0.46 18.76
CA PHE A 223 21.18 -0.81 18.78
C PHE A 223 20.97 -1.33 17.35
N ILE A 224 21.30 -2.61 17.14
CA ILE A 224 21.05 -3.31 15.87
C ILE A 224 20.39 -4.65 16.16
N TRP A 225 19.19 -4.84 15.62
CA TRP A 225 18.47 -6.10 15.65
C TRP A 225 18.28 -6.66 14.24
N ARG A 226 18.47 -7.97 14.08
CA ARG A 226 18.26 -8.71 12.83
C ARG A 226 17.44 -9.95 13.10
N GLY A 227 16.41 -10.16 12.30
CA GLY A 227 15.56 -11.33 12.37
C GLY A 227 14.91 -11.68 11.06
N ILE A 228 14.17 -12.79 11.09
CA ILE A 228 13.35 -13.28 9.99
C ILE A 228 11.92 -13.41 10.52
N VAL A 229 10.95 -12.90 9.76
CA VAL A 229 9.52 -13.16 10.00
C VAL A 229 9.05 -14.15 8.93
N ASP A 230 8.49 -15.27 9.36
CA ASP A 230 7.93 -16.28 8.47
C ASP A 230 6.49 -15.95 8.03
N PRO A 231 5.88 -16.69 7.09
CA PRO A 231 4.51 -16.43 6.63
C PRO A 231 3.44 -16.52 7.72
N GLN A 232 3.75 -17.16 8.86
CA GLN A 232 2.86 -17.28 10.01
C GLN A 232 3.05 -16.13 11.01
N GLY A 233 3.90 -15.15 10.69
CA GLY A 233 4.21 -14.02 11.56
C GLY A 233 5.15 -14.39 12.72
N LYS A 234 5.76 -15.57 12.71
CA LYS A 234 6.69 -15.98 13.77
C LYS A 234 8.05 -15.37 13.52
N VAL A 235 8.61 -14.77 14.58
CA VAL A 235 9.93 -14.12 14.53
C VAL A 235 11.03 -15.10 14.93
N LYS A 236 12.02 -15.26 14.07
CA LYS A 236 13.30 -15.92 14.36
C LYS A 236 14.41 -14.87 14.42
N GLU A 237 14.92 -14.61 15.62
CA GLU A 237 16.07 -13.73 15.78
C GLU A 237 17.34 -14.37 15.21
N VAL A 238 18.12 -13.58 14.46
CA VAL A 238 19.41 -13.98 13.89
C VAL A 238 20.55 -13.36 14.69
N ARG A 239 20.42 -12.08 15.07
CA ARG A 239 21.44 -11.35 15.83
C ARG A 239 20.84 -10.11 16.49
N ALA A 240 21.24 -9.85 17.73
CA ALA A 240 21.10 -8.54 18.39
C ALA A 240 22.49 -8.06 18.84
N LEU A 241 22.86 -6.82 18.51
CA LEU A 241 24.07 -6.16 18.99
C LEU A 241 23.70 -4.94 19.81
N ARG A 242 24.47 -4.74 20.87
CA ARG A 242 24.46 -3.61 21.80
C ARG A 242 25.79 -2.90 21.71
#